data_AF-A0A8J7B652-F1
#
_entry.id   AF-A0A8J7B652-F1
#
_cell.length_a   1.000
_cell.length_b   1.000
_cell.length_c   1.000
_cell.angle_alpha   90.00
_cell.angle_beta   90.00
_cell.angle_gamma   90.00
#
_symmetry.space_group_name_H-M   'P 1'
#
loop_
_entity.id
_entity.type
_entity.pdbx_description
1 polymer ?
#
loop_
_entity_poly.entity_id
_entity_poly.type
_entity_poly.pdbx_seq_one_letter_code
_entity_poly.pdbx_strand_id
1 'polypeptide(L)'
;MRVRPAWIPVKAWEALPSYGNVYLLVRMLDLKGSGWASLSIVQAAEILNLARRTVVDYVRRCRQYGLFRSLRWDGPNHVRVFYSSLPKVAHAHSSSGGCRVLVEPENLKLKKAIVVEAIAKSKQQQSFYKQHKEQQTKQNRKKPQINTLSQVFGKESSHYAGGTSPILRRTQRFTFVDSLFTIFGTSQPTIAASVGRSERTVRRRLSNQYREALAIRHQKDLTVLKRTQLALKTEISPEMLRFQRSESFSQDNFFEAFGQVWRAGCNVYSSDLQIKGQRRVNKHVTRLEESVDLLEESTPLKESLGSLTNEKDSKA
;
A
#
# COMPACT_ATOMS: atom_id res chain seq x y z
N MET A 1 -8.81 -22.93 -10.63
CA MET A 1 -8.38 -22.55 -9.27
C MET A 1 -8.87 -21.13 -9.00
N ARG A 2 -9.70 -20.92 -7.97
CA ARG A 2 -10.15 -19.56 -7.62
C ARG A 2 -9.08 -18.92 -6.73
N VAL A 3 -8.37 -17.92 -7.24
CA VAL A 3 -7.44 -17.11 -6.46
C VAL A 3 -8.11 -15.78 -6.18
N ARG A 4 -7.99 -15.26 -4.96
CA ARG A 4 -8.58 -13.97 -4.58
C ARG A 4 -7.48 -12.97 -4.22
N PRO A 5 -7.71 -11.67 -4.40
CA PRO A 5 -6.82 -10.64 -3.89
C PRO A 5 -6.64 -10.79 -2.37
N ALA A 6 -5.42 -10.52 -1.90
CA ALA A 6 -5.07 -10.65 -0.49
C ALA A 6 -4.35 -9.42 0.05
N TRP A 7 -4.55 -9.16 1.34
CA TRP A 7 -3.84 -8.10 2.06
C TRP A 7 -2.42 -8.56 2.41
N ILE A 8 -1.43 -8.08 1.67
CA ILE A 8 -0.02 -8.44 1.88
C ILE A 8 0.68 -7.35 2.72
N PRO A 9 1.39 -7.70 3.80
CA PRO A 9 2.25 -6.75 4.51
C PRO A 9 3.40 -6.27 3.61
N VAL A 10 3.50 -4.97 3.39
CA VAL A 10 4.43 -4.39 2.40
C VAL A 10 5.89 -4.68 2.75
N LYS A 11 6.28 -4.53 4.03
CA LYS A 11 7.65 -4.82 4.47
C LYS A 11 8.04 -6.30 4.29
N ALA A 12 7.14 -7.22 4.64
CA ALA A 12 7.39 -8.64 4.45
C ALA A 12 7.52 -8.95 2.95
N TRP A 13 6.62 -8.39 2.13
CA TRP A 13 6.70 -8.56 0.69
C TRP A 13 8.01 -8.04 0.14
N GLU A 14 8.44 -6.83 0.53
CA GLU A 14 9.70 -6.21 0.13
C GLU A 14 10.92 -7.09 0.39
N ALA A 15 11.00 -7.69 1.58
CA ALA A 15 12.14 -8.48 2.00
C ALA A 15 12.25 -9.84 1.30
N LEU A 16 11.13 -10.41 0.84
CA LEU A 16 11.14 -11.71 0.16
C LEU A 16 11.90 -11.66 -1.17
N PRO A 17 12.73 -12.65 -1.54
CA PRO A 17 13.28 -12.70 -2.89
C PRO A 17 12.21 -12.98 -3.95
N SER A 18 12.58 -12.98 -5.24
CA SER A 18 11.62 -13.20 -6.34
C SER A 18 10.83 -14.49 -6.23
N TYR A 19 11.43 -15.56 -5.68
CA TYR A 19 10.74 -16.83 -5.43
C TYR A 19 9.64 -16.72 -4.36
N GLY A 20 9.71 -15.72 -3.47
CA GLY A 20 8.69 -15.47 -2.46
C GLY A 20 7.33 -15.05 -3.05
N ASN A 21 7.26 -14.67 -4.33
CA ASN A 21 5.98 -14.49 -5.01
C ASN A 21 5.19 -15.81 -5.12
N VAL A 22 5.86 -16.96 -5.24
CA VAL A 22 5.19 -18.27 -5.20
C VAL A 22 4.62 -18.54 -3.81
N TYR A 23 5.37 -18.19 -2.75
CA TYR A 23 4.86 -18.29 -1.38
C TYR A 23 3.60 -17.43 -1.17
N LEU A 24 3.61 -16.19 -1.66
CA LEU A 24 2.45 -15.29 -1.57
C LEU A 24 1.26 -15.78 -2.39
N LEU A 25 1.49 -16.33 -3.59
CA LEU A 25 0.45 -16.94 -4.41
C LEU A 25 -0.22 -18.11 -3.70
N VAL A 26 0.58 -19.02 -3.12
CA VAL A 26 0.06 -20.17 -2.33
C VAL A 26 -0.77 -19.67 -1.15
N ARG A 27 -0.36 -18.59 -0.48
CA ARG A 27 -1.13 -17.97 0.61
C ARG A 27 -2.46 -17.37 0.14
N MET A 28 -2.53 -16.85 -1.08
CA MET A 28 -3.79 -16.37 -1.69
C MET A 28 -4.76 -17.50 -2.05
N LEU A 29 -4.24 -18.73 -2.18
CA LEU A 29 -5.06 -19.92 -2.44
C LEU A 29 -5.69 -20.51 -1.19
N ASP A 30 -5.08 -20.31 -0.03
CA ASP A 30 -5.62 -20.79 1.23
C ASP A 30 -6.68 -19.82 1.78
N LEU A 31 -7.85 -19.86 1.15
CA LEU A 31 -8.99 -19.01 1.48
C LEU A 31 -9.56 -19.29 2.88
N LYS A 32 -9.38 -20.52 3.38
CA LYS A 32 -9.91 -20.98 4.67
C LYS A 32 -8.91 -20.85 5.83
N GLY A 33 -7.67 -20.45 5.55
CA GLY A 33 -6.62 -20.43 6.58
C GLY A 33 -6.20 -21.80 7.09
N SER A 34 -6.41 -22.85 6.29
CA SER A 34 -6.16 -24.26 6.63
C SER A 34 -4.68 -24.60 6.89
N GLY A 35 -3.75 -23.69 6.59
CA GLY A 35 -2.32 -23.89 6.76
C GLY A 35 -1.65 -24.60 5.58
N TRP A 36 -2.42 -24.90 4.53
CA TRP A 36 -1.93 -25.55 3.32
C TRP A 36 -2.74 -25.13 2.10
N ALA A 37 -2.19 -25.35 0.91
CA ALA A 37 -2.91 -25.21 -0.34
C ALA A 37 -2.36 -26.14 -1.42
N SER A 38 -3.22 -26.53 -2.36
CA SER A 38 -2.80 -27.21 -3.58
C SER A 38 -2.47 -26.18 -4.66
N LEU A 39 -1.26 -26.27 -5.20
CA LEU A 39 -0.75 -25.38 -6.24
C LEU A 39 -0.62 -26.13 -7.56
N SER A 40 -1.33 -25.66 -8.58
CA SER A 40 -1.08 -26.06 -9.97
C SER A 40 0.11 -25.29 -10.52
N ILE A 41 1.17 -26.00 -10.93
CA ILE A 41 2.39 -25.41 -11.50
C ILE A 41 2.08 -24.67 -12.80
N VAL A 42 1.15 -25.19 -13.62
CA VAL A 42 0.75 -24.58 -14.90
C VAL A 42 0.07 -23.24 -14.65
N GLN A 43 -0.92 -23.19 -13.77
CA GLN A 43 -1.64 -21.96 -13.45
C GLN A 43 -0.73 -20.94 -12.74
N ALA A 44 0.16 -21.41 -11.85
CA ALA A 44 1.13 -20.53 -11.21
C ALA A 44 2.11 -19.91 -12.22
N ALA A 45 2.53 -20.68 -13.23
CA ALA A 45 3.37 -20.21 -14.32
C ALA A 45 2.67 -19.13 -15.14
N GLU A 46 1.38 -19.30 -15.44
CA GLU A 46 0.56 -18.31 -16.15
C GLU A 46 0.37 -17.02 -15.33
N ILE A 47 -0.07 -17.14 -14.07
CA ILE A 47 -0.34 -15.98 -13.18
C ILE A 47 0.94 -15.16 -12.97
N LEU A 48 2.06 -15.83 -12.69
CA LEU A 48 3.34 -15.17 -12.44
C LEU A 48 4.09 -14.80 -13.72
N ASN A 49 3.63 -15.27 -14.89
CA ASN A 49 4.29 -15.14 -16.18
C ASN A 49 5.74 -15.66 -16.14
N LEU A 50 5.90 -16.91 -15.70
CA LEU A 50 7.17 -17.61 -15.56
C LEU A 50 7.14 -18.94 -16.31
N ALA A 51 8.30 -19.48 -16.68
CA ALA A 51 8.36 -20.85 -17.17
C ALA A 51 7.98 -21.85 -16.05
N ARG A 52 7.31 -22.96 -16.41
CA ARG A 52 6.91 -24.00 -15.45
C ARG A 52 8.09 -24.52 -14.63
N ARG A 53 9.23 -24.73 -15.27
CA ARG A 53 10.49 -25.14 -14.60
C ARG A 53 10.93 -24.13 -13.54
N THR A 54 10.86 -22.83 -13.85
CA THR A 54 11.16 -21.76 -12.88
C THR A 54 10.23 -21.80 -11.68
N VAL A 55 8.95 -22.10 -11.87
CA VAL A 55 7.99 -22.25 -10.76
C VAL A 55 8.36 -23.43 -9.88
N VAL A 56 8.68 -24.59 -10.47
CA VAL A 56 9.16 -25.77 -9.72
C VAL A 56 10.40 -25.44 -8.90
N ASP A 57 11.37 -24.76 -9.51
CA ASP A 57 12.60 -24.33 -8.82
C ASP A 57 12.30 -23.35 -7.70
N TYR A 58 11.37 -22.40 -7.90
CA TYR A 58 10.94 -21.46 -6.87
C TYR A 58 10.22 -22.16 -5.72
N VAL A 59 9.38 -23.17 -5.99
CA VAL A 59 8.75 -23.98 -4.95
C VAL A 59 9.80 -24.67 -4.09
N ARG A 60 10.81 -25.29 -4.71
CA ARG A 60 11.94 -25.93 -4.01
C ARG A 60 12.74 -24.93 -3.18
N ARG A 61 13.06 -23.76 -3.74
CA ARG A 61 13.75 -22.69 -3.00
C ARG A 61 12.93 -22.19 -1.81
N CYS A 62 11.63 -21.96 -1.98
CA CYS A 62 10.76 -21.59 -0.87
C CYS A 62 10.82 -22.60 0.29
N ARG A 63 10.92 -23.90 -0.01
CA ARG A 63 11.15 -24.93 1.02
C ARG A 63 12.53 -24.83 1.66
N GLN A 64 13.58 -24.69 0.85
CA GLN A 64 14.97 -24.56 1.32
C GLN A 64 15.15 -23.35 2.26
N TYR A 65 14.52 -22.22 1.94
CA TYR A 65 14.56 -20.99 2.75
C TYR A 65 13.50 -20.94 3.86
N GLY A 66 12.84 -22.05 4.18
CA GLY A 66 11.91 -22.14 5.30
C GLY A 66 10.58 -21.39 5.13
N LEU A 67 10.27 -20.89 3.93
CA LEU A 67 8.95 -20.31 3.61
C LEU A 67 7.87 -21.41 3.57
N PHE A 68 8.24 -22.61 3.16
CA PHE A 68 7.38 -23.80 3.21
C PHE A 68 7.85 -24.77 4.29
N ARG A 69 6.91 -25.25 5.11
CA ARG A 69 7.13 -26.27 6.14
C ARG A 69 7.24 -27.66 5.55
N SER A 70 6.47 -27.96 4.51
CA SER A 70 6.58 -29.23 3.77
C SER A 70 5.98 -29.11 2.38
N LEU A 71 6.41 -30.00 1.50
CA LEU A 71 5.96 -30.13 0.12
C LEU A 71 5.59 -31.58 -0.13
N ARG A 72 4.43 -31.82 -0.74
CA ARG A 72 4.03 -33.14 -1.24
C ARG A 72 3.63 -33.00 -2.70
N TRP A 73 4.27 -33.76 -3.57
CA TRP A 73 3.93 -33.78 -4.99
C TRP A 73 2.80 -34.78 -5.19
N ASP A 74 1.64 -34.27 -5.63
CA ASP A 74 0.46 -35.09 -5.92
C ASP A 74 0.39 -35.43 -7.43
N GLY A 75 1.40 -35.01 -8.21
CA GLY A 75 1.56 -35.29 -9.64
C GLY A 75 2.60 -34.38 -10.29
N PRO A 76 2.83 -34.48 -11.61
CA PRO A 76 3.87 -33.70 -12.30
C PRO A 76 3.59 -32.18 -12.29
N ASN A 77 2.32 -31.79 -12.22
CA ASN A 77 1.89 -30.40 -12.27
C ASN A 77 1.19 -29.91 -11.00
N HIS A 78 1.12 -30.74 -9.95
CA HIS A 78 0.40 -30.40 -8.72
C HIS A 78 1.27 -30.64 -7.50
N VAL A 79 1.42 -29.60 -6.68
CA VAL A 79 2.16 -29.67 -5.42
C VAL A 79 1.27 -29.17 -4.29
N ARG A 80 1.10 -30.02 -3.27
CA ARG A 80 0.50 -29.64 -2.00
C ARG A 80 1.56 -29.00 -1.13
N VAL A 81 1.32 -27.77 -0.73
CA VAL A 81 2.27 -26.94 0.00
C VAL A 81 1.71 -26.65 1.38
N PHE A 82 2.50 -26.97 2.40
CA PHE A 82 2.24 -26.53 3.77
C PHE A 82 3.17 -25.35 4.02
N TYR A 83 2.60 -24.16 4.21
CA TYR A 83 3.40 -22.94 4.29
C TYR A 83 3.73 -22.60 5.76
N SER A 84 4.83 -21.89 5.96
CA SER A 84 5.18 -21.33 7.27
C SER A 84 4.27 -20.13 7.58
N SER A 85 3.97 -19.90 8.87
CA SER A 85 3.14 -18.79 9.29
C SER A 85 3.74 -17.44 8.85
N LEU A 86 2.88 -16.54 8.38
CA LEU A 86 3.32 -15.22 7.93
C LEU A 86 4.06 -14.43 9.02
N PRO A 87 3.70 -14.51 10.32
CA PRO A 87 4.51 -13.92 11.39
C PRO A 87 5.91 -14.50 11.49
N LYS A 88 6.09 -15.82 11.32
CA LYS A 88 7.42 -16.46 11.33
C LYS A 88 8.28 -16.00 10.16
N VAL A 89 7.68 -15.92 8.97
CA VAL A 89 8.33 -15.39 7.76
C VAL A 89 8.62 -13.90 7.90
N ALA A 90 7.68 -13.12 8.43
CA ALA A 90 7.86 -11.69 8.66
C ALA A 90 8.96 -11.44 9.70
N HIS A 91 9.02 -12.18 10.81
CA HIS A 91 10.08 -12.03 11.80
C HIS A 91 11.45 -12.41 11.22
N ALA A 92 11.52 -13.44 10.38
CA ALA A 92 12.75 -13.83 9.69
C ALA A 92 13.22 -12.78 8.66
N HIS A 93 12.33 -11.93 8.15
CA HIS A 93 12.61 -11.06 7.01
C HIS A 93 12.33 -9.56 7.21
N SER A 94 11.67 -9.10 8.29
CA SER A 94 11.39 -7.68 8.56
C SER A 94 10.86 -7.37 9.99
N SER A 95 11.10 -6.15 10.46
CA SER A 95 10.63 -5.62 11.74
C SER A 95 9.12 -5.32 11.78
N SER A 96 8.52 -5.49 12.97
CA SER A 96 7.10 -5.26 13.25
C SER A 96 6.64 -3.83 12.86
N GLY A 97 5.46 -3.73 12.24
CA GLY A 97 4.83 -2.47 11.86
C GLY A 97 4.94 -2.09 10.38
N GLY A 98 3.89 -1.47 9.83
CA GLY A 98 3.83 -1.05 8.43
C GLY A 98 2.40 -0.91 7.90
N CYS A 99 2.27 -0.82 6.58
CA CYS A 99 0.99 -0.91 5.88
C CYS A 99 0.84 -2.29 5.21
N ARG A 100 -0.41 -2.69 4.99
CA ARG A 100 -0.79 -3.79 4.10
C ARG A 100 -1.38 -3.20 2.84
N VAL A 101 -1.15 -3.88 1.73
CA VAL A 101 -1.68 -3.53 0.41
C VAL A 101 -2.55 -4.68 -0.08
N LEU A 102 -3.71 -4.36 -0.66
CA LEU A 102 -4.52 -5.35 -1.36
C LEU A 102 -3.92 -5.61 -2.73
N VAL A 103 -3.62 -6.86 -3.03
CA VAL A 103 -2.88 -7.24 -4.24
C VAL A 103 -3.62 -8.36 -4.94
N GLU A 104 -3.91 -8.15 -6.21
CA GLU A 104 -4.36 -9.21 -7.12
C GLU A 104 -3.23 -10.20 -7.40
N PRO A 105 -3.51 -11.52 -7.49
CA PRO A 105 -2.50 -12.56 -7.77
C PRO A 105 -1.58 -12.24 -8.95
N GLU A 106 -2.19 -11.68 -9.99
CA GLU A 106 -1.61 -11.19 -11.24
C GLU A 106 -0.50 -10.15 -11.05
N ASN A 107 -0.63 -9.37 -9.98
CA ASN A 107 0.21 -8.22 -9.69
C ASN A 107 1.41 -8.60 -8.80
N LEU A 108 1.54 -9.87 -8.40
CA LEU A 108 2.66 -10.35 -7.60
C LEU A 108 4.03 -10.11 -8.29
N LYS A 109 4.08 -10.23 -9.62
CA LYS A 109 5.30 -9.94 -10.42
C LYS A 109 5.70 -8.46 -10.40
N LEU A 110 4.74 -7.56 -10.14
CA LEU A 110 4.93 -6.11 -10.10
C LEU A 110 5.36 -5.61 -8.72
N LYS A 111 5.72 -6.53 -7.82
CA LYS A 111 6.21 -6.30 -6.45
C LYS A 111 7.00 -5.01 -6.29
N LYS A 112 8.06 -4.82 -7.08
CA LYS A 112 8.99 -3.70 -6.92
C LYS A 112 8.31 -2.34 -7.08
N ALA A 113 7.35 -2.22 -7.99
CA ALA A 113 6.60 -0.98 -8.22
C ALA A 113 5.56 -0.77 -7.12
N ILE A 114 4.78 -1.81 -6.81
CA ILE A 114 3.68 -1.75 -5.83
C ILE A 114 4.20 -1.46 -4.41
N VAL A 115 5.32 -2.08 -4.01
CA VAL A 115 5.95 -1.81 -2.70
C VAL A 115 6.34 -0.34 -2.55
N VAL A 116 6.99 0.23 -3.56
CA VAL A 116 7.43 1.64 -3.52
C VAL A 116 6.23 2.59 -3.51
N GLU A 117 5.19 2.28 -4.29
CA GLU A 117 3.94 3.03 -4.29
C GLU A 117 3.22 2.96 -2.94
N ALA A 118 3.10 1.77 -2.35
CA ALA A 118 2.46 1.57 -1.06
C ALA A 118 3.19 2.31 0.07
N ILE A 119 4.53 2.33 0.03
CA ILE A 119 5.36 3.10 0.97
C ILE A 119 5.17 4.60 0.76
N ALA A 120 5.18 5.08 -0.49
CA ALA A 120 4.93 6.49 -0.81
C ALA A 120 3.56 6.94 -0.26
N LYS A 121 2.50 6.17 -0.54
CA LYS A 121 1.14 6.45 -0.06
C LYS A 121 1.03 6.37 1.47
N SER A 122 1.71 5.40 2.10
CA SER A 122 1.75 5.30 3.57
C SER A 122 2.44 6.49 4.22
N LYS A 123 3.56 6.96 3.66
CA LYS A 123 4.27 8.16 4.15
C LYS A 123 3.46 9.43 3.95
N GLN A 124 2.79 9.57 2.81
CA GLN A 124 1.87 10.69 2.55
C GLN A 124 0.72 10.72 3.56
N GLN A 125 0.10 9.57 3.87
CA GLN A 125 -0.91 9.46 4.92
C GLN A 125 -0.36 9.83 6.30
N GLN A 126 0.84 9.37 6.64
CA GLN A 126 1.50 9.73 7.91
C GLN A 126 1.76 11.23 8.02
N SER A 127 2.23 11.86 6.93
CA SER A 127 2.43 13.31 6.86
C SER A 127 1.12 14.06 7.09
N PHE A 128 0.05 13.64 6.42
CA PHE A 128 -1.28 14.23 6.58
C PHE A 128 -1.78 14.12 8.02
N TYR A 129 -1.71 12.93 8.62
CA TYR A 129 -2.14 12.72 10.02
C TYR A 129 -1.31 13.52 11.02
N LYS A 130 0.01 13.57 10.85
CA LYS A 130 0.90 14.36 11.72
C LYS A 130 0.48 15.83 11.72
N GLN A 131 0.21 16.37 10.54
CA GLN A 131 -0.19 17.77 10.39
C GLN A 131 -1.58 18.07 10.94
N HIS A 132 -2.55 17.19 10.67
CA HIS A 132 -3.89 17.33 11.24
C HIS A 132 -3.84 17.34 12.77
N LYS A 133 -3.03 16.46 13.38
CA LYS A 133 -2.83 16.43 14.84
C LYS A 133 -2.17 17.70 15.37
N GLU A 134 -1.17 18.22 14.67
CA GLU A 134 -0.51 19.50 15.02
C GLU A 134 -1.47 20.69 14.95
N GLN A 135 -2.32 20.76 13.91
CA GLN A 135 -3.34 21.80 13.78
C GLN A 135 -4.36 21.74 14.92
N GLN A 136 -4.89 20.56 15.24
CA GLN A 136 -5.79 20.37 16.39
C GLN A 136 -5.13 20.78 17.71
N THR A 137 -3.85 20.43 17.90
CA THR A 137 -3.10 20.81 19.11
C THR A 137 -2.95 22.34 19.21
N LYS A 138 -2.66 23.02 18.09
CA LYS A 138 -2.56 24.49 18.06
C LYS A 138 -3.90 25.17 18.34
N GLN A 139 -5.00 24.63 17.81
CA GLN A 139 -6.36 25.11 18.10
C GLN A 139 -6.71 24.94 19.59
N ASN A 140 -6.44 23.77 20.17
CA ASN A 140 -6.72 23.48 21.58
C ASN A 140 -5.84 24.28 22.56
N ARG A 141 -4.61 24.65 22.15
CA ARG A 141 -3.72 25.52 22.95
C ARG A 141 -4.15 26.98 22.94
N LYS A 142 -4.87 27.44 21.92
CA LYS A 142 -5.55 28.73 21.92
C LYS A 142 -6.85 28.61 22.73
N LYS A 143 -6.74 28.49 24.05
CA LYS A 143 -7.89 28.75 24.93
C LYS A 143 -8.41 30.16 24.65
N PRO A 144 -9.73 30.42 24.65
CA PRO A 144 -10.24 31.76 24.52
C PRO A 144 -9.89 32.52 25.80
N GLN A 145 -8.82 33.32 25.76
CA GLN A 145 -8.75 34.46 26.67
C GLN A 145 -9.81 35.44 26.18
N ILE A 146 -10.98 35.38 26.80
CA ILE A 146 -11.87 36.52 26.87
C ILE A 146 -11.04 37.63 27.51
N ASN A 147 -10.74 38.66 26.74
CA ASN A 147 -10.79 40.06 27.17
C ASN A 147 -10.63 40.98 25.95
N THR A 148 -11.77 41.58 25.60
CA THR A 148 -11.99 43.01 25.33
C THR A 148 -11.17 43.74 24.24
N LEU A 149 -11.90 44.48 23.39
CA LEU A 149 -11.48 45.64 22.58
C LEU A 149 -10.93 45.47 21.15
N SER A 150 -11.12 44.33 20.47
CA SER A 150 -10.78 44.24 19.02
C SER A 150 -11.99 44.36 18.08
N GLN A 151 -13.10 44.93 18.56
CA GLN A 151 -14.36 45.08 17.82
C GLN A 151 -14.39 46.28 16.83
N VAL A 152 -13.28 46.96 16.55
CA VAL A 152 -13.33 48.25 15.81
C VAL A 152 -12.73 48.21 14.40
N PHE A 153 -12.02 47.15 14.02
CA PHE A 153 -11.65 46.95 12.61
C PHE A 153 -12.32 45.69 12.11
N GLY A 154 -13.29 45.86 11.22
CA GLY A 154 -14.09 44.81 10.61
C GLY A 154 -13.19 43.65 10.18
N LYS A 155 -13.20 42.59 10.98
CA LYS A 155 -12.65 41.31 10.55
C LYS A 155 -13.57 40.82 9.45
N GLU A 156 -13.12 41.03 8.22
CA GLU A 156 -13.58 40.26 7.09
C GLU A 156 -13.61 38.79 7.51
N SER A 157 -14.82 38.29 7.47
CA SER A 157 -15.28 36.97 7.84
C SER A 157 -14.54 35.92 7.02
N SER A 158 -13.36 35.49 7.46
CA SER A 158 -12.78 34.26 6.92
C SER A 158 -13.47 33.07 7.61
N HIS A 159 -14.67 32.74 7.12
CA HIS A 159 -15.32 31.45 7.32
C HIS A 159 -14.34 30.32 6.93
N TYR A 160 -13.59 29.77 7.90
CA TYR A 160 -12.84 28.52 7.74
C TYR A 160 -13.55 27.35 8.45
N ALA A 161 -14.89 27.35 8.38
CA ALA A 161 -15.74 26.22 8.70
C ALA A 161 -16.24 25.64 7.37
N GLY A 162 -15.62 24.58 6.86
CA GLY A 162 -16.01 23.92 5.60
C GLY A 162 -14.95 23.91 4.49
N GLY A 163 -13.89 24.71 4.60
CA GLY A 163 -12.58 24.52 3.96
C GLY A 163 -12.55 24.41 2.43
N THR A 164 -13.05 25.43 1.72
CA THR A 164 -12.67 25.67 0.31
C THR A 164 -11.13 25.75 0.18
N SER A 165 -10.62 25.11 -0.87
CA SER A 165 -9.24 24.64 -0.97
C SER A 165 -8.19 25.79 -0.98
N PRO A 166 -7.07 25.71 -0.24
CA PRO A 166 -5.95 26.67 -0.35
C PRO A 166 -5.09 26.44 -1.61
N ILE A 167 -5.72 25.94 -2.67
CA ILE A 167 -5.12 25.64 -3.97
C ILE A 167 -5.47 26.78 -4.92
N LEU A 168 -4.45 27.54 -5.31
CA LEU A 168 -4.58 28.69 -6.20
C LEU A 168 -4.72 28.24 -7.66
N ARG A 169 -3.96 27.22 -8.06
CA ARG A 169 -4.00 26.69 -9.44
C ARG A 169 -3.51 25.25 -9.51
N ARG A 170 -4.07 24.48 -10.44
CA ARG A 170 -3.58 23.13 -10.78
C ARG A 170 -3.10 23.10 -12.23
N THR A 171 -1.94 22.49 -12.42
CA THR A 171 -1.39 22.12 -13.72
C THR A 171 -1.10 20.63 -13.70
N GLN A 172 -0.68 20.07 -14.83
CA GLN A 172 -0.29 18.66 -14.90
C GLN A 172 0.89 18.33 -13.96
N ARG A 173 1.85 19.26 -13.81
CA ARG A 173 3.06 19.06 -13.01
C ARG A 173 2.94 19.60 -11.59
N PHE A 174 2.33 20.76 -11.41
CA PHE A 174 2.30 21.49 -10.16
C PHE A 174 0.88 21.74 -9.64
N THR A 175 0.73 21.65 -8.32
CA THR A 175 -0.41 22.20 -7.59
C THR A 175 0.08 23.39 -6.79
N PHE A 176 -0.30 24.58 -7.26
CA PHE A 176 0.06 25.86 -6.67
C PHE A 176 -0.85 26.13 -5.48
N VAL A 177 -0.23 26.40 -4.34
CA VAL A 177 -0.92 26.57 -3.06
C VAL A 177 -0.45 27.86 -2.39
N ASP A 178 -1.35 28.46 -1.62
CA ASP A 178 -1.03 29.67 -0.88
C ASP A 178 -0.03 29.41 0.26
N SER A 179 0.57 30.47 0.80
CA SER A 179 1.53 30.40 1.92
C SER A 179 0.92 29.81 3.19
N LEU A 180 -0.40 29.93 3.36
CA LEU A 180 -1.17 29.36 4.46
C LEU A 180 -1.43 27.85 4.30
N PHE A 181 -1.12 27.26 3.14
CA PHE A 181 -1.34 25.84 2.89
C PHE A 181 -0.40 24.98 3.73
N THR A 182 -0.97 24.03 4.46
CA THR A 182 -0.18 23.05 5.22
C THR A 182 0.30 21.92 4.31
N ILE A 183 1.61 21.89 4.04
CA ILE A 183 2.24 21.00 3.05
C ILE A 183 2.24 19.53 3.51
N PHE A 184 1.29 18.70 3.11
CA PHE A 184 1.39 17.24 3.30
C PHE A 184 1.93 16.55 2.06
N GLY A 185 2.77 15.54 2.25
CA GLY A 185 3.23 14.70 1.14
C GLY A 185 4.44 13.86 1.52
N THR A 186 5.24 13.50 0.52
CA THR A 186 6.45 12.72 0.76
C THR A 186 7.57 13.12 -0.22
N SER A 187 8.81 12.99 0.22
CA SER A 187 9.99 13.22 -0.62
C SER A 187 10.56 11.89 -1.12
N GLN A 188 11.13 11.91 -2.34
CA GLN A 188 11.82 10.74 -2.89
C GLN A 188 12.99 10.26 -2.01
N PRO A 189 13.80 11.15 -1.40
CA PRO A 189 14.79 10.77 -0.38
C PRO A 189 14.18 9.97 0.79
N THR A 190 13.05 10.43 1.33
CA THR A 190 12.40 9.76 2.47
C THR A 190 11.89 8.37 2.11
N ILE A 191 11.35 8.21 0.88
CA ILE A 191 10.91 6.91 0.36
C ILE A 191 12.13 6.01 0.14
N ALA A 192 13.20 6.53 -0.48
CA ALA A 192 14.45 5.83 -0.74
C ALA A 192 15.06 5.24 0.53
N ALA A 193 15.16 6.05 1.59
CA ALA A 193 15.60 5.61 2.91
C ALA A 193 14.70 4.51 3.50
N SER A 194 13.38 4.61 3.31
CA SER A 194 12.42 3.62 3.85
C SER A 194 12.49 2.27 3.14
N VAL A 195 12.81 2.25 1.85
CA VAL A 195 12.91 1.05 0.99
C VAL A 195 14.35 0.49 1.00
N GLY A 196 15.33 1.24 1.52
CA GLY A 196 16.75 0.89 1.42
C GLY A 196 17.26 0.88 -0.03
N ARG A 197 16.84 1.87 -0.84
CA ARG A 197 17.20 1.98 -2.26
C ARG A 197 17.60 3.40 -2.61
N SER A 198 18.29 3.59 -3.74
CA SER A 198 18.63 4.93 -4.24
C SER A 198 17.40 5.72 -4.69
N GLU A 199 17.47 7.05 -4.57
CA GLU A 199 16.42 7.97 -5.04
C GLU A 199 16.12 7.80 -6.53
N ARG A 200 17.17 7.61 -7.35
CA ARG A 200 17.02 7.31 -8.79
C ARG A 200 16.14 6.07 -9.02
N THR A 201 16.31 5.03 -8.21
CA THR A 201 15.51 3.80 -8.30
C THR A 201 14.05 4.05 -7.94
N VAL A 202 13.80 4.81 -6.87
CA VAL A 202 12.45 5.21 -6.45
C VAL A 202 11.78 6.06 -7.53
N ARG A 203 12.48 7.09 -8.03
CA ARG A 203 12.01 7.97 -9.11
C ARG A 203 11.61 7.17 -10.35
N ARG A 204 12.44 6.21 -10.77
CA ARG A 204 12.12 5.32 -11.89
C ARG A 204 10.86 4.51 -11.62
N ARG A 205 10.73 3.87 -10.46
CA ARG A 205 9.58 3.00 -10.12
C ARG A 205 8.26 3.75 -9.95
N LEU A 206 8.32 5.04 -9.63
CA LEU A 206 7.16 5.93 -9.55
C LEU A 206 6.87 6.69 -10.85
N SER A 207 7.67 6.48 -11.91
CA SER A 207 7.45 7.14 -13.21
C SER A 207 6.42 6.39 -14.06
N ASN A 208 5.59 7.14 -14.80
CA ASN A 208 4.61 6.56 -15.72
C ASN A 208 5.27 5.80 -16.88
N GLN A 209 6.36 6.32 -17.44
CA GLN A 209 7.14 5.63 -18.47
C GLN A 209 7.57 4.21 -18.05
N TYR A 210 8.05 4.06 -16.81
CA TYR A 210 8.41 2.75 -16.28
C TYR A 210 7.19 1.84 -16.10
N ARG A 211 6.04 2.41 -15.70
CA ARG A 211 4.79 1.66 -15.54
C ARG A 211 4.21 1.23 -16.87
N GLU A 212 4.23 2.09 -17.87
CA GLU A 212 3.83 1.79 -19.25
C GLU A 212 4.71 0.68 -19.84
N ALA A 213 6.04 0.78 -19.66
CA ALA A 213 6.95 -0.28 -20.10
C ALA A 213 6.67 -1.63 -19.39
N LEU A 214 6.33 -1.60 -18.10
CA LEU A 214 5.90 -2.80 -17.38
C LEU A 214 4.55 -3.31 -17.85
N ALA A 215 3.60 -2.41 -18.13
CA ALA A 215 2.27 -2.74 -18.62
C ALA A 215 2.36 -3.50 -19.95
N ILE A 216 3.18 -3.01 -20.89
CA ILE A 216 3.46 -3.66 -22.18
C ILE A 216 4.11 -5.03 -21.94
N ARG A 217 5.20 -5.09 -21.16
CA ARG A 217 5.93 -6.34 -20.90
C ARG A 217 5.06 -7.42 -20.26
N HIS A 218 4.07 -7.01 -19.48
CA HIS A 218 3.26 -7.91 -18.68
C HIS A 218 1.82 -8.04 -19.16
N GLN A 219 1.47 -7.39 -20.27
CA GLN A 219 0.13 -7.32 -20.88
C GLN A 219 -0.95 -6.92 -19.86
N LYS A 220 -0.70 -5.86 -19.08
CA LYS A 220 -1.64 -5.39 -18.03
C LYS A 220 -1.68 -3.89 -17.89
N ASP A 221 -2.87 -3.36 -17.66
CA ASP A 221 -3.06 -1.98 -17.27
C ASP A 221 -2.61 -1.79 -15.82
N LEU A 222 -1.37 -1.32 -15.66
CA LEU A 222 -0.92 -0.77 -14.39
C LEU A 222 -1.60 0.57 -14.18
N THR A 223 -2.15 0.78 -12.98
CA THR A 223 -2.73 2.06 -12.61
C THR A 223 -1.71 3.18 -12.79
N VAL A 224 -2.09 4.18 -13.60
CA VAL A 224 -1.28 5.37 -13.86
C VAL A 224 -1.15 6.14 -12.55
N LEU A 225 0.08 6.38 -12.12
CA LEU A 225 0.34 7.13 -10.91
C LEU A 225 0.25 8.62 -11.23
N LYS A 226 -0.80 9.29 -10.75
CA LYS A 226 -0.89 10.74 -10.88
C LYS A 226 0.04 11.38 -9.86
N ARG A 227 1.14 11.97 -10.35
CA ARG A 227 2.11 12.71 -9.53
C ARG A 227 1.96 14.20 -9.77
N THR A 228 1.70 14.94 -8.70
CA THR A 228 1.79 16.42 -8.70
C THR A 228 2.80 16.88 -7.66
N GLN A 229 3.52 17.95 -7.95
CA GLN A 229 4.41 18.60 -6.98
C GLN A 229 3.69 19.81 -6.39
N LEU A 230 3.69 19.94 -5.06
CA LEU A 230 3.17 21.14 -4.42
C LEU A 230 4.13 22.30 -4.66
N ALA A 231 3.59 23.46 -5.03
CA ALA A 231 4.33 24.70 -5.22
C ALA A 231 3.75 25.77 -4.30
N LEU A 232 4.55 26.26 -3.36
CA LEU A 232 4.11 27.22 -2.35
C LEU A 232 4.41 28.63 -2.79
N LYS A 233 3.39 29.48 -2.70
CA LYS A 233 3.56 30.91 -2.90
C LYS A 233 4.56 31.43 -1.86
N THR A 234 5.62 32.07 -2.33
CA THR A 234 6.65 32.65 -1.46
C THR A 234 6.67 34.16 -1.68
N GLU A 235 6.70 34.93 -0.60
CA GLU A 235 6.91 36.36 -0.69
C GLU A 235 8.35 36.64 -1.15
N ILE A 236 8.49 37.60 -2.06
CA ILE A 236 9.79 37.96 -2.65
C ILE A 236 10.63 38.60 -1.54
N SER A 237 11.60 37.88 -1.00
CA SER A 237 12.61 38.51 -0.15
C SER A 237 13.62 39.27 -1.04
N PRO A 238 14.15 40.43 -0.61
CA PRO A 238 15.19 41.15 -1.34
C PRO A 238 16.45 40.30 -1.61
N GLU A 239 16.71 39.29 -0.79
CA GLU A 239 17.81 38.34 -1.00
C GLU A 239 17.53 37.43 -2.20
N MET A 240 16.28 36.97 -2.37
CA MET A 240 15.87 36.12 -3.51
C MET A 240 16.01 36.83 -4.87
N LEU A 241 15.84 38.15 -4.91
CA LEU A 241 16.07 38.97 -6.11
C LEU A 241 17.56 39.13 -6.45
N ARG A 242 18.45 39.07 -5.45
CA ARG A 242 19.91 39.12 -5.67
C ARG A 242 20.44 37.83 -6.30
N PHE A 243 19.83 36.68 -5.99
CA PHE A 243 20.26 35.35 -6.48
C PHE A 243 19.79 35.01 -7.89
N GLN A 244 18.81 35.71 -8.47
CA GLN A 244 18.42 35.53 -9.89
C GLN A 244 19.54 35.90 -10.88
N ARG A 245 20.59 36.61 -10.43
CA ARG A 245 21.70 37.09 -11.28
C ARG A 245 22.99 36.27 -11.17
N SER A 246 23.05 35.27 -10.29
CA SER A 246 24.23 34.41 -10.10
C SER A 246 23.91 33.00 -10.54
N GLU A 247 24.69 32.44 -11.48
CA GLU A 247 24.54 31.12 -12.12
C GLU A 247 24.58 29.90 -11.16
N SER A 248 24.60 30.11 -9.86
CA SER A 248 24.76 29.07 -8.84
C SER A 248 23.48 28.88 -8.01
N PHE A 249 22.44 28.33 -8.61
CA PHE A 249 21.39 27.64 -7.84
C PHE A 249 21.89 26.22 -7.51
N SER A 250 22.60 26.08 -6.40
CA SER A 250 22.82 24.76 -5.77
C SER A 250 21.77 24.47 -4.68
N GLN A 251 20.72 25.29 -4.59
CA GLN A 251 19.57 25.13 -3.68
C GLN A 251 18.21 25.20 -4.44
N ASP A 252 18.10 24.36 -5.48
CA ASP A 252 17.10 24.26 -6.58
C ASP A 252 15.60 24.09 -6.24
N ASN A 253 15.02 24.86 -5.31
CA ASN A 253 13.58 24.75 -5.03
C ASN A 253 12.75 25.98 -5.37
N PHE A 254 13.29 27.03 -5.99
CA PHE A 254 12.51 28.23 -6.33
C PHE A 254 12.35 28.39 -7.85
N PHE A 255 11.19 28.86 -8.30
CA PHE A 255 10.92 29.12 -9.72
C PHE A 255 9.84 30.19 -9.90
N GLU A 256 9.85 30.85 -11.06
CA GLU A 256 8.83 31.84 -11.42
C GLU A 256 7.70 31.19 -12.22
N ALA A 257 6.45 31.54 -11.87
CA ALA A 257 5.27 31.19 -12.65
C ALA A 257 4.15 32.21 -12.37
N PHE A 258 3.39 32.59 -13.41
CA PHE A 258 2.27 33.53 -13.28
C PHE A 258 2.65 34.87 -12.63
N GLY A 259 3.85 35.38 -12.92
CA GLY A 259 4.36 36.64 -12.34
C GLY A 259 4.63 36.59 -10.83
N GLN A 260 4.80 35.40 -10.26
CA GLN A 260 5.05 35.19 -8.84
C GLN A 260 6.19 34.18 -8.65
N VAL A 261 6.87 34.27 -7.50
CA VAL A 261 7.92 33.33 -7.10
C VAL A 261 7.33 32.21 -6.25
N TRP A 262 7.66 30.98 -6.63
CA TRP A 262 7.14 29.76 -6.01
C TRP A 262 8.27 28.91 -5.47
N ARG A 263 8.01 28.23 -4.37
CA ARG A 263 8.88 27.20 -3.81
C ARG A 263 8.32 25.81 -4.08
N ALA A 264 9.07 24.99 -4.80
CA ALA A 264 8.82 23.57 -4.94
C ALA A 264 8.87 22.88 -3.56
N GLY A 265 7.75 22.27 -3.19
CA GLY A 265 7.57 21.52 -1.97
C GLY A 265 7.69 20.01 -2.20
N CYS A 266 6.75 19.25 -1.64
CA CYS A 266 6.75 17.79 -1.72
C CYS A 266 5.99 17.24 -2.93
N ASN A 267 6.19 15.95 -3.21
CA ASN A 267 5.38 15.23 -4.18
C ASN A 267 4.13 14.66 -3.51
N VAL A 268 3.02 14.77 -4.22
CA VAL A 268 1.75 14.11 -3.91
C VAL A 268 1.50 13.06 -4.97
N TYR A 269 1.28 11.83 -4.51
CA TYR A 269 0.98 10.69 -5.37
C TYR A 269 -0.47 10.28 -5.15
N SER A 270 -1.22 10.20 -6.25
CA SER A 270 -2.59 9.74 -6.28
C SER A 270 -2.66 8.43 -7.04
N SER A 271 -3.17 7.39 -6.39
CA SER A 271 -3.39 6.07 -6.96
C SER A 271 -4.54 5.33 -6.31
N ASP A 272 -5.09 4.38 -7.04
CA ASP A 272 -6.20 3.51 -6.58
C ASP A 272 -5.73 2.36 -5.70
N LEU A 273 -4.42 2.26 -5.43
CA LEU A 273 -3.85 1.18 -4.64
C LEU A 273 -4.42 1.20 -3.21
N GLN A 274 -5.15 0.16 -2.84
CA GLN A 274 -5.76 0.09 -1.52
C GLN A 274 -4.72 -0.24 -0.46
N ILE A 275 -4.53 0.68 0.49
CA ILE A 275 -3.62 0.49 1.63
C ILE A 275 -4.37 0.63 2.95
N LYS A 276 -4.01 -0.22 3.91
CA LYS A 276 -4.50 -0.16 5.29
C LYS A 276 -3.34 -0.28 6.27
N GLY A 277 -3.44 0.39 7.41
CA GLY A 277 -2.45 0.20 8.48
C GLY A 277 -2.52 -1.22 9.03
N GLN A 278 -1.37 -1.84 9.33
CA GLN A 278 -1.29 -3.22 9.81
C GLN A 278 -2.21 -3.47 11.01
N ARG A 279 -2.23 -2.56 11.99
CA ARG A 279 -3.08 -2.65 13.20
C ARG A 279 -4.58 -2.69 12.87
N ARG A 280 -5.02 -1.90 11.89
CA ARG A 280 -6.44 -1.85 11.48
C ARG A 280 -6.87 -3.14 10.78
N VAL A 281 -6.00 -3.73 9.97
CA VAL A 281 -6.31 -5.01 9.31
C VAL A 281 -6.38 -6.14 10.32
N ASN A 282 -5.41 -6.23 11.23
CA ASN A 282 -5.42 -7.28 12.26
C ASN A 282 -6.70 -7.24 13.12
N LYS A 283 -7.16 -6.04 13.53
CA LYS A 283 -8.42 -5.88 14.29
C LYS A 283 -9.67 -6.31 13.51
N HIS A 284 -9.67 -6.15 12.18
CA HIS A 284 -10.79 -6.59 11.33
C HIS A 284 -10.76 -8.08 11.07
N VAL A 285 -9.57 -8.68 10.94
CA VAL A 285 -9.41 -10.13 10.76
C VAL A 285 -9.87 -10.86 12.02
N THR A 286 -9.42 -10.44 13.21
CA THR A 286 -9.89 -11.05 14.47
C THR A 286 -11.40 -10.93 14.64
N ARG A 287 -12.01 -9.79 14.29
CA ARG A 287 -13.48 -9.63 14.35
C ARG A 287 -14.23 -10.50 13.36
N LEU A 288 -13.66 -10.77 12.18
CA LEU A 288 -14.28 -11.64 11.19
C LEU A 288 -14.17 -13.11 11.62
N GLU A 289 -13.03 -13.51 12.18
CA GLU A 289 -12.83 -14.83 12.80
C GLU A 289 -13.84 -15.03 13.95
N GLU A 290 -13.95 -14.06 14.88
CA GLU A 290 -14.94 -14.06 15.96
C GLU A 290 -16.39 -14.16 15.45
N SER A 291 -16.72 -13.52 14.33
CA SER A 291 -18.08 -13.57 13.76
C SER A 291 -18.40 -14.86 12.99
N VAL A 292 -17.38 -15.57 12.49
CA VAL A 292 -17.55 -16.87 11.82
C VAL A 292 -17.72 -17.95 12.87
N ASP A 293 -16.95 -17.90 13.97
CA ASP A 293 -17.07 -18.85 15.08
C ASP A 293 -18.47 -18.81 15.72
N LEU A 294 -19.07 -17.61 15.85
CA LEU A 294 -20.45 -17.43 16.36
C LEU A 294 -21.54 -17.96 15.39
N LEU A 295 -21.24 -18.06 14.09
CA LEU A 295 -22.16 -18.62 13.10
C LEU A 295 -22.06 -20.15 13.03
N GLU A 296 -20.90 -20.74 13.35
CA GLU A 296 -20.73 -22.19 13.43
C GLU A 296 -21.30 -22.77 14.74
N GLU A 297 -21.27 -22.02 15.85
CA GLU A 297 -21.92 -22.42 17.12
C GLU A 297 -23.46 -22.31 17.09
N SER A 298 -24.05 -21.63 16.11
CA SER A 298 -25.51 -21.43 16.00
C SER A 298 -26.21 -22.35 15.00
N THR A 299 -25.50 -23.31 14.39
CA THR A 299 -26.11 -24.37 13.57
C THR A 299 -26.42 -25.62 14.41
N PRO A 300 -27.68 -25.86 14.83
CA PRO A 300 -28.02 -27.10 15.51
C PRO A 300 -27.92 -28.28 14.54
N LEU A 301 -27.20 -29.33 14.98
CA LEU A 301 -27.13 -30.66 14.38
C LEU A 301 -28.53 -31.17 13.99
N LYS A 302 -28.89 -31.04 12.72
CA LYS A 302 -29.95 -31.83 12.08
C LYS A 302 -29.29 -32.98 11.33
N GLU A 303 -28.75 -33.93 12.07
CA GLU A 303 -28.54 -35.30 11.59
C GLU A 303 -29.26 -36.26 12.55
N SER A 304 -30.57 -36.38 12.35
CA SER A 304 -31.34 -37.53 12.81
C SER A 304 -32.49 -37.79 11.83
N LEU A 305 -32.14 -38.26 10.64
CA LEU A 305 -33.11 -38.90 9.76
C LEU A 305 -32.49 -40.15 9.14
N GLY A 306 -33.06 -41.29 9.53
CA GLY A 306 -33.21 -42.43 8.63
C GLY A 306 -32.10 -43.47 8.67
N SER A 307 -32.19 -44.41 9.62
CA SER A 307 -31.65 -45.76 9.43
C SER A 307 -32.66 -46.80 9.90
N LEU A 308 -33.73 -46.99 9.14
CA LEU A 308 -34.57 -48.20 9.20
C LEU A 308 -35.05 -48.52 7.78
N THR A 309 -34.16 -49.12 7.01
CA THR A 309 -34.53 -49.97 5.88
C THR A 309 -33.59 -51.16 5.81
N ASN A 310 -34.21 -52.30 5.50
CA ASN A 310 -33.67 -53.60 5.10
C ASN A 310 -33.18 -54.49 6.25
N GLU A 311 -33.42 -55.80 6.28
CA GLU A 311 -34.11 -56.79 5.44
C GLU A 311 -33.93 -58.11 6.22
N LYS A 312 -34.89 -59.04 6.18
CA LYS A 312 -34.63 -60.46 5.83
C LYS A 312 -35.85 -61.35 6.01
N ASP A 313 -36.20 -61.99 4.90
CA ASP A 313 -36.93 -63.24 4.79
C ASP A 313 -36.39 -64.33 5.72
N SER A 314 -37.28 -65.16 6.30
CA SER A 314 -37.19 -66.63 6.18
C SER A 314 -38.34 -67.36 6.92
N LYS A 315 -39.10 -68.16 6.15
CA LYS A 315 -39.63 -69.50 6.46
C LYS A 315 -40.54 -69.69 7.70
N ALA A 316 -41.84 -69.85 7.46
CA ALA A 316 -42.62 -71.12 7.57
C ALA A 316 -44.11 -70.80 7.39
#